data_AF-A0A7W7H4V5-F1
#
_entry.id   AF-A0A7W7H4V5-F1
#
_cell.length_a   1.000
_cell.length_b   1.000
_cell.length_c   1.000
_cell.angle_alpha   90.00
_cell.angle_beta   90.00
_cell.angle_gamma   90.00
#
_symmetry.space_group_name_H-M   'P 1'
#
loop_
_entity.id
_entity.type
_entity.pdbx_description
1 polymer ?
#
loop_
_entity_poly.entity_id
_entity_poly.type
_entity_poly.pdbx_seq_one_letter_code
_entity_poly.pdbx_strand_id
1 'polypeptide(L)'
;MTGRRLAAFAGTVGLLVAVLAGGAASAPRKGSLTYSTTLIAPADRSFVLLADGPPPAGAGHLVNAEGLKQVAVAARADPNRTCGARGDRTLGFGSDRWCVRLTGLTAGDKYTGTLLGDRTEVSLTAQARHPWWLPALVATGVFALAVGVAWLVGTWAPAWMTVGALWRELRRAGGIGGLPAWADAAAGRYGKAFALNRIQWARREGVPEVRAIRTRLGQAIADLPGCPLKTEAQHEVARGQEVLAADLLTDDGNRAVCPAELLLTAVDRAVAGLTEFHRLITALKKQISDPDLIRKTDNIVALADKLTKDLKVTGIDAYLRQLEQWVGTVRSYTAPDNAPMVAAILAGSALPVTIADQARRAASAAVTGVRYASYALPVVLGGLVLMAAAVLTVLASLYLPNPVFGDVKDYLALAATSFGSAQVAALLTLLLYLRGPDAWRPVTGAVPSGQ
;
A
#
# COMPACT_ATOMS: atom_id res chain seq x y z
N MET A 1 -17.11 -43.62 2.69
CA MET A 1 -16.63 -44.89 2.11
C MET A 1 -17.41 -45.07 0.82
N THR A 2 -16.89 -44.97 -0.40
CA THR A 2 -15.68 -45.49 -1.05
C THR A 2 -15.32 -44.51 -2.18
N GLY A 3 -14.14 -43.90 -2.20
CA GLY A 3 -12.94 -44.52 -2.75
C GLY A 3 -12.90 -44.51 -4.29
N ARG A 4 -13.12 -43.35 -4.95
CA ARG A 4 -12.92 -43.21 -6.40
C ARG A 4 -11.43 -43.22 -6.70
N ARG A 5 -10.95 -44.34 -7.26
CA ARG A 5 -9.60 -44.53 -7.79
C ARG A 5 -9.33 -43.49 -8.88
N LEU A 6 -8.43 -42.56 -8.59
CA LEU A 6 -7.80 -41.70 -9.59
C LEU A 6 -7.02 -42.59 -10.55
N ALA A 7 -7.35 -42.46 -11.83
CA ALA A 7 -6.75 -43.18 -12.93
C ALA A 7 -5.23 -42.97 -12.96
N ALA A 8 -4.50 -44.09 -13.01
CA ALA A 8 -3.08 -44.11 -13.31
C ALA A 8 -2.87 -43.53 -14.72
N PHE A 9 -2.37 -42.30 -14.80
CA PHE A 9 -1.92 -41.71 -16.04
C PHE A 9 -0.70 -42.48 -16.54
N ALA A 10 -0.88 -43.19 -17.64
CA ALA A 10 0.14 -43.90 -18.38
C ALA A 10 1.25 -42.92 -18.83
N GLY A 11 2.51 -43.25 -18.53
CA GLY A 11 3.66 -42.48 -18.96
C GLY A 11 3.82 -42.48 -20.47
N THR A 12 3.91 -41.30 -21.05
CA THR A 12 4.25 -41.08 -22.46
C THR A 12 5.75 -41.31 -22.68
N VAL A 13 6.09 -42.31 -23.50
CA VAL A 13 7.46 -42.58 -23.98
C VAL A 13 7.53 -42.13 -25.45
N GLY A 14 8.34 -41.10 -25.73
CA GLY A 14 8.72 -40.67 -27.08
C GLY A 14 10.07 -41.28 -27.48
N LEU A 15 10.18 -41.77 -28.72
CA LEU A 15 11.37 -42.45 -29.23
C LEU A 15 11.70 -41.93 -30.64
N LEU A 16 12.97 -41.62 -30.90
CA LEU A 16 13.49 -41.20 -32.20
C LEU A 16 14.56 -42.20 -32.68
N VAL A 17 14.47 -42.65 -33.93
CA VAL A 17 15.39 -43.61 -34.56
C VAL A 17 16.00 -42.95 -35.81
N ALA A 18 17.34 -42.94 -35.93
CA ALA A 18 18.05 -42.44 -37.12
C ALA A 18 18.94 -43.56 -37.71
N VAL A 19 18.89 -43.74 -39.04
CA VAL A 19 19.63 -44.79 -39.76
C VAL A 19 20.54 -44.15 -40.81
N LEU A 20 21.83 -44.50 -40.77
CA LEU A 20 22.78 -44.25 -41.86
C LEU A 20 23.16 -45.59 -42.48
N ALA A 21 22.75 -45.83 -43.73
CA ALA A 21 23.08 -47.04 -44.46
C ALA A 21 24.30 -46.79 -45.37
N GLY A 22 25.38 -47.53 -45.13
CA GLY A 22 26.52 -47.65 -46.05
C GLY A 22 26.76 -49.13 -46.35
N GLY A 23 26.76 -49.50 -47.63
CA GLY A 23 26.95 -50.88 -48.07
C GLY A 23 28.41 -51.22 -48.36
N ALA A 24 28.89 -52.33 -47.77
CA ALA A 24 29.78 -53.38 -48.31
C ALA A 24 30.74 -53.95 -47.23
N ALA A 25 30.77 -55.29 -47.13
CA ALA A 25 31.68 -56.18 -46.40
C ALA A 25 32.02 -55.90 -44.90
N SER A 26 31.29 -56.62 -44.03
CA SER A 26 31.59 -57.00 -42.63
C SER A 26 32.06 -55.91 -41.64
N ALA A 27 31.39 -54.77 -41.61
CA ALA A 27 31.36 -53.94 -40.40
C ALA A 27 30.07 -54.23 -39.62
N PRO A 28 30.11 -54.33 -38.26
CA PRO A 28 28.90 -54.52 -37.47
C PRO A 28 27.92 -53.37 -37.74
N ARG A 29 26.64 -53.70 -37.87
CA ARG A 29 25.60 -52.71 -38.17
C ARG A 29 25.46 -51.78 -36.96
N LYS A 30 25.72 -50.49 -37.18
CA LYS A 30 25.67 -49.48 -36.12
C LYS A 30 24.28 -48.88 -36.01
N GLY A 31 23.77 -48.77 -34.79
CA GLY A 31 22.50 -48.12 -34.48
C GLY A 31 22.56 -47.36 -33.16
N SER A 32 21.71 -46.36 -33.00
CA SER A 32 21.55 -45.66 -31.72
C SER A 32 20.12 -45.82 -31.21
N LEU A 33 19.98 -46.08 -29.91
CA LEU A 33 18.71 -46.21 -29.23
C LEU A 33 18.69 -45.31 -28.00
N THR A 34 17.65 -44.48 -27.88
CA THR A 34 17.39 -43.69 -26.66
C THR A 34 16.21 -44.28 -25.91
N TYR A 35 16.43 -44.81 -24.71
CA TYR A 35 15.39 -45.30 -23.82
C TYR A 35 15.06 -44.24 -22.76
N SER A 36 13.83 -43.73 -22.75
CA SER A 36 13.37 -42.72 -21.79
C SER A 36 12.31 -43.30 -20.85
N THR A 37 12.46 -43.11 -19.55
CA THR A 37 11.53 -43.61 -18.53
C THR A 37 11.27 -42.61 -17.40
N THR A 38 10.22 -42.85 -16.61
CA THR A 38 9.87 -42.04 -15.44
C THR A 38 10.01 -42.86 -14.15
N LEU A 39 10.73 -42.32 -13.16
CA LEU A 39 11.04 -42.99 -11.90
C LEU A 39 10.82 -42.05 -10.70
N ILE A 40 10.38 -42.62 -9.57
CA ILE A 40 10.28 -41.91 -8.28
C ILE A 40 11.46 -42.30 -7.38
N ALA A 41 11.94 -43.54 -7.50
CA ALA A 41 13.06 -44.11 -6.76
C ALA A 41 13.93 -44.95 -7.71
N PRO A 42 15.16 -45.30 -7.31
CA PRO A 42 16.02 -46.19 -8.10
C PRO A 42 15.30 -47.49 -8.44
N ALA A 43 15.32 -47.91 -9.70
CA ALA A 43 14.58 -49.09 -10.14
C ALA A 43 15.24 -49.81 -11.31
N ASP A 44 14.95 -51.10 -11.39
CA ASP A 44 15.30 -51.94 -12.54
C ASP A 44 14.23 -51.83 -13.62
N ARG A 45 14.66 -51.83 -14.89
CA ARG A 45 13.78 -51.81 -16.05
C ARG A 45 14.22 -52.83 -17.08
N SER A 46 13.27 -53.45 -17.75
CA SER A 46 13.52 -54.35 -18.89
C SER A 46 12.80 -53.85 -20.14
N PHE A 47 13.38 -54.10 -21.31
CA PHE A 47 12.75 -53.85 -22.61
C PHE A 47 13.25 -54.85 -23.65
N VAL A 48 12.53 -54.96 -24.76
CA VAL A 48 12.89 -55.84 -25.88
C VAL A 48 13.64 -55.02 -26.94
N LEU A 49 14.86 -55.42 -27.25
CA LEU A 49 15.68 -54.89 -28.34
C LEU A 49 15.68 -55.88 -29.51
N LEU A 50 15.48 -55.40 -30.73
CA LEU A 50 15.67 -56.15 -31.98
C LEU A 50 17.05 -55.86 -32.54
N ALA A 51 17.87 -56.89 -32.71
CA ALA A 51 19.22 -56.78 -33.26
C ALA A 51 19.51 -57.95 -34.20
N ASP A 52 20.60 -57.88 -34.95
CA ASP A 52 21.04 -58.96 -35.83
C ASP A 52 22.12 -59.77 -35.10
N GLY A 53 21.87 -61.07 -34.89
CA GLY A 53 22.77 -61.97 -34.19
C GLY A 53 22.47 -62.16 -32.69
N PRO A 54 23.22 -63.06 -32.02
CA PRO A 54 23.02 -63.34 -30.61
C PRO A 54 23.39 -62.14 -29.73
N PRO A 55 22.75 -61.99 -28.55
CA PRO A 55 23.09 -60.94 -27.60
C PRO A 55 24.49 -61.12 -27.02
N PRO A 56 25.13 -60.04 -26.54
CA PRO A 56 26.44 -60.12 -25.90
C PRO A 56 26.43 -61.10 -24.73
N ALA A 57 27.49 -61.92 -24.64
CA ALA A 57 27.64 -62.93 -23.58
C ALA A 57 27.88 -62.33 -22.18
N GLY A 58 28.25 -61.05 -22.09
CA GLY A 58 28.59 -60.35 -20.85
C GLY A 58 27.62 -59.22 -20.48
N ALA A 59 27.59 -58.87 -19.20
CA ALA A 59 26.98 -57.62 -18.75
C ALA A 59 27.90 -56.44 -19.11
N GLY A 60 27.32 -55.40 -19.69
CA GLY A 60 27.98 -54.11 -19.91
C GLY A 60 27.62 -53.09 -18.84
N HIS A 61 28.26 -51.93 -18.90
CA HIS A 61 27.95 -50.78 -18.05
C HIS A 61 27.64 -49.57 -18.92
N LEU A 62 26.54 -48.87 -18.60
CA LEU A 62 26.31 -47.51 -19.09
C LEU A 62 26.86 -46.56 -18.04
N VAL A 63 27.56 -45.53 -18.49
CA VAL A 63 28.14 -44.51 -17.62
C VAL A 63 27.44 -43.18 -17.85
N ASN A 64 27.30 -42.38 -16.81
CA ASN A 64 26.89 -40.98 -16.97
C ASN A 64 28.02 -40.14 -17.59
N ALA A 65 27.70 -38.91 -17.98
CA ALA A 65 28.68 -38.00 -18.60
C ALA A 65 29.92 -37.75 -17.73
N GLU A 66 29.77 -37.82 -16.41
CA GLU A 66 30.86 -37.64 -15.44
C GLU A 66 31.64 -38.93 -15.14
N GLY A 67 31.19 -40.11 -15.62
CA GLY A 67 31.81 -41.41 -15.35
C GLY A 67 31.67 -41.91 -13.90
N LEU A 68 30.91 -41.21 -13.06
CA LEU A 68 30.79 -41.48 -11.61
C LEU A 68 29.67 -42.47 -11.26
N LYS A 69 28.64 -42.59 -12.10
CA LYS A 69 27.50 -43.47 -11.88
C LYS A 69 27.43 -44.51 -13.00
N GLN A 70 27.25 -45.76 -12.62
CA GLN A 70 27.20 -46.88 -13.54
C GLN A 70 25.87 -47.61 -13.43
N VAL A 71 25.27 -47.92 -14.57
CA VAL A 71 24.07 -48.76 -14.68
C VAL A 71 24.50 -50.06 -15.35
N ALA A 72 24.32 -51.18 -14.66
CA ALA A 72 24.60 -52.47 -15.26
C ALA A 72 23.52 -52.82 -16.29
N VAL A 73 23.98 -53.34 -17.43
CA VAL A 73 23.13 -53.72 -18.56
C VAL A 73 23.43 -55.15 -18.94
N ALA A 74 22.41 -55.99 -18.89
CA ALA A 74 22.50 -57.37 -19.33
C ALA A 74 21.52 -57.60 -20.49
N ALA A 75 22.02 -58.12 -21.60
CA ALA A 75 21.19 -58.60 -22.71
C ALA A 75 21.16 -60.13 -22.68
N ARG A 76 20.00 -60.75 -22.86
CA ARG A 76 19.86 -62.20 -22.96
C ARG A 76 18.93 -62.58 -24.10
N ALA A 77 19.21 -63.71 -24.73
CA ALA A 77 18.32 -64.30 -25.72
C ALA A 77 17.16 -64.93 -24.95
N ASP A 78 15.94 -64.50 -25.25
CA ASP A 78 14.76 -65.09 -24.62
C ASP A 78 13.70 -65.41 -25.69
N PRO A 79 13.79 -66.60 -26.30
CA PRO A 79 12.83 -66.99 -27.33
C PRO A 79 11.42 -67.27 -26.77
N ASN A 80 11.26 -67.48 -25.45
CA ASN A 80 10.02 -68.03 -24.87
C ASN A 80 9.48 -67.32 -23.60
N ARG A 81 10.09 -66.23 -23.06
CA ARG A 81 9.47 -65.41 -21.99
C ARG A 81 9.18 -63.99 -22.45
N THR A 82 8.07 -63.45 -21.94
CA THR A 82 7.80 -62.01 -21.91
C THR A 82 8.90 -61.33 -21.08
N CYS A 83 9.65 -60.39 -21.65
CA CYS A 83 10.74 -59.67 -20.97
C CYS A 83 10.18 -58.71 -19.90
N GLY A 84 9.58 -59.23 -18.82
CA GLY A 84 8.90 -58.44 -17.81
C GLY A 84 7.41 -58.20 -18.12
N ALA A 85 6.70 -57.70 -17.11
CA ALA A 85 5.24 -57.63 -17.11
C ALA A 85 4.72 -56.40 -17.86
N ARG A 86 3.91 -56.64 -18.90
CA ARG A 86 3.02 -55.69 -19.63
C ARG A 86 3.69 -54.44 -20.20
N GLY A 87 3.79 -54.42 -21.53
CA GLY A 87 4.03 -53.21 -22.32
C GLY A 87 5.34 -53.18 -23.10
N ASP A 88 6.00 -54.33 -23.27
CA ASP A 88 7.28 -54.47 -23.96
C ASP A 88 7.20 -53.93 -25.40
N ARG A 89 7.65 -52.68 -25.58
CA ARG A 89 7.83 -52.11 -26.91
C ARG A 89 9.05 -52.77 -27.54
N THR A 90 8.82 -53.43 -28.66
CA THR A 90 9.86 -54.06 -29.48
C THR A 90 10.55 -52.97 -30.29
N LEU A 91 11.86 -52.76 -30.09
CA LEU A 91 12.60 -51.65 -30.70
C LEU A 91 13.91 -52.16 -31.28
N GLY A 92 14.31 -51.77 -32.49
CA GLY A 92 15.68 -52.04 -32.98
C GLY A 92 15.80 -52.24 -34.49
N PHE A 93 16.94 -52.78 -34.92
CA PHE A 93 17.41 -52.74 -36.31
C PHE A 93 17.54 -54.13 -36.96
N GLY A 94 17.16 -55.19 -36.27
CA GLY A 94 17.32 -56.58 -36.73
C GLY A 94 16.11 -57.49 -36.48
N SER A 95 16.33 -58.80 -36.60
CA SER A 95 15.26 -59.82 -36.47
C SER A 95 15.30 -60.61 -35.16
N ASP A 96 16.42 -60.64 -34.46
CA ASP A 96 16.61 -61.38 -33.21
C ASP A 96 16.18 -60.55 -32.00
N ARG A 97 15.47 -61.18 -31.06
CA ARG A 97 14.94 -60.53 -29.84
C ARG A 97 15.90 -60.68 -28.67
N TRP A 98 16.36 -59.56 -28.15
CA TRP A 98 17.16 -59.46 -26.94
C TRP A 98 16.31 -58.88 -25.80
N CYS A 99 16.25 -59.60 -24.67
CA CYS A 99 15.76 -58.99 -23.43
C CYS A 99 16.89 -58.18 -22.80
N VAL A 100 16.77 -56.85 -22.80
CA VAL A 100 17.74 -55.96 -22.17
C VAL A 100 17.22 -55.57 -20.79
N ARG A 101 17.99 -55.84 -19.74
CA ARG A 101 17.72 -55.42 -18.36
C ARG A 101 18.71 -54.33 -17.95
N LEU A 102 18.18 -53.21 -17.50
CA LEU A 102 18.89 -52.09 -16.90
C LEU A 102 18.69 -52.14 -15.38
N THR A 103 19.78 -52.18 -14.62
CA THR A 103 19.75 -52.24 -13.15
C THR A 103 20.41 -51.02 -12.55
N GLY A 104 19.73 -50.37 -11.61
CA GLY A 104 20.25 -49.19 -10.90
C GLY A 104 20.01 -47.84 -11.61
N LEU A 105 18.94 -47.71 -12.40
CA LEU A 105 18.58 -46.41 -13.00
C LEU A 105 18.10 -45.43 -11.93
N THR A 106 18.66 -44.22 -11.92
CA THR A 106 18.20 -43.09 -11.09
C THR A 106 17.62 -41.98 -11.95
N ALA A 107 16.53 -41.36 -11.49
CA ALA A 107 16.01 -40.14 -12.11
C ALA A 107 17.03 -39.00 -11.96
N GLY A 108 17.10 -38.10 -12.94
CA GLY A 108 18.08 -37.00 -12.92
C GLY A 108 19.35 -37.29 -13.73
N ASP A 109 19.58 -38.55 -14.15
CA ASP A 109 20.80 -38.97 -14.83
C ASP A 109 20.56 -39.52 -16.25
N LYS A 110 21.49 -39.20 -17.15
CA LYS A 110 21.60 -39.75 -18.49
C LYS A 110 22.80 -40.68 -18.55
N TYR A 111 22.55 -41.93 -18.93
CA TYR A 111 23.56 -42.96 -19.07
C TYR A 111 23.77 -43.30 -20.54
N THR A 112 25.02 -43.40 -20.95
CA THR A 112 25.40 -43.76 -22.32
C THR A 112 26.41 -44.89 -22.30
N GLY A 113 26.33 -45.76 -23.29
CA GLY A 113 27.29 -46.82 -23.52
C GLY A 113 26.95 -47.58 -24.79
N THR A 114 27.75 -48.58 -25.10
CA THR A 114 27.58 -49.39 -26.31
C THR A 114 27.34 -50.84 -25.92
N LEU A 115 26.37 -51.45 -26.58
CA LEU A 115 26.15 -52.89 -26.58
C LEU A 115 26.75 -53.46 -27.85
N LEU A 116 27.80 -54.25 -27.69
CA LEU A 116 28.53 -54.88 -28.79
C LEU A 116 28.08 -56.33 -28.93
N GLY A 117 27.31 -56.64 -29.97
CA GLY A 117 27.06 -58.00 -30.42
C GLY A 117 27.96 -58.37 -31.60
N ASP A 118 28.02 -59.64 -31.95
CA ASP A 118 28.92 -60.18 -32.99
C ASP A 118 28.71 -59.52 -34.37
N ARG A 119 27.49 -59.03 -34.64
CA ARG A 119 27.11 -58.40 -35.91
C ARG A 119 26.46 -57.02 -35.77
N THR A 120 26.28 -56.52 -34.55
CA THR A 120 25.61 -55.24 -34.28
C THR A 120 26.27 -54.45 -33.18
N GLU A 121 26.43 -53.15 -33.39
CA GLU A 121 26.86 -52.21 -32.37
C GLU A 121 25.70 -51.24 -32.08
N VAL A 122 25.18 -51.28 -30.84
CA VAL A 122 24.06 -50.44 -30.43
C VAL A 122 24.53 -49.44 -29.38
N SER A 123 24.57 -48.15 -29.74
CA SER A 123 24.75 -47.08 -28.76
C SER A 123 23.45 -46.90 -27.98
N LEU A 124 23.46 -47.27 -26.71
CA LEU A 124 22.31 -47.18 -25.82
C LEU A 124 22.44 -45.95 -24.94
N THR A 125 21.44 -45.08 -25.03
CA THR A 125 21.28 -43.93 -24.15
C THR A 125 20.05 -44.16 -23.26
N ALA A 126 20.24 -44.39 -21.96
CA ALA A 126 19.15 -44.51 -21.00
C ALA A 126 18.96 -43.19 -20.24
N GLN A 127 17.73 -42.68 -20.22
CA GLN A 127 17.35 -41.43 -19.56
C GLN A 127 16.19 -41.70 -18.61
N ALA A 128 16.33 -41.25 -17.37
CA ALA A 128 15.25 -41.32 -16.40
C ALA A 128 14.96 -39.95 -15.81
N ARG A 129 13.67 -39.60 -15.75
CA ARG A 129 13.18 -38.36 -15.14
C ARG A 129 12.15 -38.61 -14.05
N HIS A 130 11.96 -37.64 -13.17
CA HIS A 130 10.87 -37.67 -12.21
C HIS A 130 9.50 -37.47 -12.88
N PRO A 131 8.42 -38.04 -12.34
CA PRO A 131 7.06 -37.79 -12.82
C PRO A 131 6.67 -36.32 -12.65
N TRP A 132 5.88 -35.79 -13.59
CA TRP A 132 5.51 -34.37 -13.69
C TRP A 132 4.85 -33.77 -12.43
N TRP A 133 4.20 -34.60 -11.60
CA TRP A 133 3.53 -34.13 -10.39
C TRP A 133 4.51 -33.72 -9.28
N LEU A 134 5.73 -34.28 -9.25
CA LEU A 134 6.76 -33.88 -8.27
C LEU A 134 7.22 -32.43 -8.46
N PRO A 135 7.70 -32.00 -9.65
CA PRO A 135 8.02 -30.59 -9.87
C PRO A 135 6.80 -29.69 -9.73
N ALA A 136 5.60 -30.14 -10.12
CA ALA A 136 4.38 -29.36 -9.89
C ALA A 136 4.12 -29.08 -8.40
N LEU A 137 4.31 -30.08 -7.52
CA LEU A 137 4.17 -29.91 -6.06
C LEU A 137 5.23 -28.96 -5.48
N VAL A 138 6.49 -29.10 -5.90
CA VAL A 138 7.57 -28.20 -5.43
C VAL A 138 7.29 -26.76 -5.86
N ALA A 139 6.92 -26.53 -7.12
CA ALA A 139 6.56 -25.20 -7.62
C ALA A 139 5.36 -24.61 -6.86
N THR A 140 4.35 -25.43 -6.57
CA THR A 140 3.17 -25.03 -5.77
C THR A 140 3.57 -24.62 -4.35
N GLY A 141 4.42 -25.42 -3.69
CA GLY A 141 4.89 -25.15 -2.33
C GLY A 141 5.72 -23.86 -2.24
N VAL A 142 6.65 -23.64 -3.16
CA VAL A 142 7.46 -22.42 -3.22
C VAL A 142 6.58 -21.19 -3.47
N PHE A 143 5.60 -21.30 -4.36
CA PHE A 143 4.67 -20.21 -4.62
C PHE A 143 3.80 -19.89 -3.39
N ALA A 144 3.26 -20.92 -2.71
CA ALA A 144 2.48 -20.73 -1.48
C ALA A 144 3.31 -20.05 -0.37
N LEU A 145 4.58 -20.45 -0.22
CA LEU A 145 5.51 -19.80 0.71
C LEU A 145 5.73 -18.33 0.35
N ALA A 146 5.99 -18.03 -0.92
CA ALA A 146 6.19 -16.66 -1.39
C ALA A 146 4.93 -15.79 -1.19
N VAL A 147 3.74 -16.33 -1.43
CA VAL A 147 2.47 -15.66 -1.13
C VAL A 147 2.29 -15.44 0.38
N GLY A 148 2.63 -16.43 1.21
CA GLY A 148 2.58 -16.31 2.68
C GLY A 148 3.51 -15.22 3.19
N VAL A 149 4.73 -15.13 2.66
CA VAL A 149 5.68 -14.05 2.95
C VAL A 149 5.15 -12.71 2.48
N ALA A 150 4.61 -12.62 1.26
CA ALA A 150 4.02 -11.39 0.73
C ALA A 150 2.82 -10.93 1.56
N TRP A 151 1.98 -11.85 2.02
CA TRP A 151 0.87 -11.56 2.92
C TRP A 151 1.38 -11.06 4.26
N LEU A 152 2.35 -11.73 4.90
CA LEU A 152 2.97 -11.26 6.13
C LEU A 152 3.58 -9.85 5.97
N VAL A 153 4.29 -9.60 4.87
CA VAL A 153 4.82 -8.27 4.58
C VAL A 153 3.67 -7.28 4.36
N GLY A 154 2.64 -7.62 3.60
CA GLY A 154 1.49 -6.77 3.35
C GLY A 154 0.66 -6.44 4.59
N THR A 155 0.55 -7.35 5.56
CA THR A 155 -0.19 -7.11 6.80
C THR A 155 0.62 -6.35 7.83
N TRP A 156 1.92 -6.66 7.96
CA TRP A 156 2.75 -6.09 9.03
C TRP A 156 3.53 -4.86 8.59
N ALA A 157 4.03 -4.80 7.34
CA ALA A 157 4.84 -3.66 6.87
C ALA A 157 4.10 -2.32 6.92
N PRO A 158 2.79 -2.20 6.61
CA PRO A 158 2.10 -0.93 6.74
C PRO A 158 2.11 -0.39 8.17
N ALA A 159 1.95 -1.26 9.17
CA ALA A 159 2.01 -0.86 10.58
C ALA A 159 3.41 -0.32 10.93
N TRP A 160 4.47 -1.05 10.56
CA TRP A 160 5.86 -0.63 10.78
C TRP A 160 6.22 0.67 10.05
N MET A 161 5.80 0.80 8.78
CA MET A 161 5.97 2.03 8.01
C MET A 161 5.24 3.21 8.66
N THR A 162 4.05 2.98 9.20
CA THR A 162 3.28 4.01 9.92
C THR A 162 4.00 4.43 11.20
N VAL A 163 4.56 3.48 11.98
CA VAL A 163 5.39 3.82 13.15
C VAL A 163 6.60 4.68 12.75
N GLY A 164 7.34 4.24 11.73
CA GLY A 164 8.52 4.97 11.25
C GLY A 164 8.19 6.32 10.64
N ALA A 165 7.04 6.46 9.97
CA ALA A 165 6.55 7.74 9.46
C ALA A 165 6.11 8.67 10.60
N LEU A 166 5.37 8.17 11.59
CA LEU A 166 4.94 8.91 12.77
C LEU A 166 6.15 9.48 13.53
N TRP A 167 7.15 8.66 13.78
CA TRP A 167 8.34 9.08 14.50
C TRP A 167 9.17 10.11 13.72
N ARG A 168 9.32 9.94 12.40
CA ARG A 168 9.98 10.95 11.54
C ARG A 168 9.22 12.27 11.52
N GLU A 169 7.89 12.22 11.46
CA GLU A 169 7.09 13.44 11.41
C GLU A 169 7.07 14.15 12.78
N LEU A 170 7.04 13.41 13.89
CA LEU A 170 7.23 13.97 15.24
C LEU A 170 8.56 14.71 15.38
N ARG A 171 9.66 14.13 14.87
CA ARG A 171 10.97 14.81 14.85
C ARG A 171 10.94 16.10 14.03
N ARG A 172 10.30 16.07 12.86
CA ARG A 172 10.14 17.27 12.01
C ARG A 172 9.25 18.33 12.64
N ALA A 173 8.30 17.91 13.47
CA ALA A 173 7.39 18.76 14.21
C ALA A 173 7.92 19.16 15.60
N GLY A 174 9.22 18.92 15.89
CA GLY A 174 9.83 19.11 17.22
C GLY A 174 9.78 20.53 17.81
N GLY A 175 9.30 21.52 17.05
CA GLY A 175 9.05 22.88 17.54
C GLY A 175 7.64 23.11 18.10
N ILE A 176 6.76 22.09 18.14
CA ILE A 176 5.40 22.20 18.66
C ILE A 176 5.34 21.62 20.08
N GLY A 177 5.11 22.48 21.08
CA GLY A 177 5.10 22.09 22.48
C GLY A 177 3.95 21.11 22.80
N GLY A 178 4.24 20.04 23.55
CA GLY A 178 3.23 19.04 23.95
C GLY A 178 2.76 18.08 22.84
N LEU A 179 3.22 18.25 21.59
CA LEU A 179 2.79 17.42 20.48
C LEU A 179 3.15 15.93 20.61
N PRO A 180 4.32 15.52 21.14
CA PRO A 180 4.62 14.10 21.33
C PRO A 180 3.65 13.43 22.31
N ALA A 181 3.36 14.08 23.44
CA ALA A 181 2.41 13.55 24.43
C ALA A 181 0.99 13.43 23.86
N TRP A 182 0.56 14.45 23.10
CA TRP A 182 -0.72 14.39 22.37
C TRP A 182 -0.74 13.24 21.35
N ALA A 183 0.34 13.07 20.58
CA ALA A 183 0.45 12.03 19.56
C ALA A 183 0.40 10.62 20.14
N ASP A 184 1.06 10.39 21.28
CA ASP A 184 1.03 9.10 21.97
C ASP A 184 -0.37 8.78 22.50
N ALA A 185 -1.05 9.76 23.10
CA ALA A 185 -2.43 9.61 23.55
C ALA A 185 -3.40 9.33 22.37
N ALA A 186 -3.28 10.09 21.29
CA ALA A 186 -4.11 9.93 20.09
C ALA A 186 -3.83 8.60 19.37
N ALA A 187 -2.58 8.16 19.31
CA ALA A 187 -2.22 6.87 18.74
C ALA A 187 -2.80 5.69 19.54
N GLY A 188 -2.90 5.82 20.87
CA GLY A 188 -3.54 4.84 21.74
C GLY A 188 -5.06 4.78 21.57
N ARG A 189 -5.73 5.92 21.37
CA ARG A 189 -7.20 6.01 21.24
C ARG A 189 -7.72 5.74 19.82
N TYR A 190 -7.07 6.32 18.82
CA TYR A 190 -7.56 6.40 17.44
C TYR A 190 -6.65 5.71 16.41
N GLY A 191 -5.48 5.23 16.86
CA GLY A 191 -4.50 4.55 16.01
C GLY A 191 -3.42 5.47 15.43
N LYS A 192 -2.27 4.87 15.09
CA LYS A 192 -1.07 5.60 14.65
C LYS A 192 -1.22 6.34 13.33
N ALA A 193 -2.03 5.82 12.41
CA ALA A 193 -2.28 6.47 11.12
C ALA A 193 -3.06 7.78 11.28
N PHE A 194 -4.02 7.80 12.22
CA PHE A 194 -4.76 9.01 12.57
C PHE A 194 -3.83 10.07 13.15
N ALA A 195 -3.03 9.71 14.16
CA ALA A 195 -2.06 10.61 14.79
C ALA A 195 -1.08 11.19 13.75
N LEU A 196 -0.53 10.35 12.86
CA LEU A 196 0.38 10.78 11.79
C LEU A 196 -0.26 11.86 10.89
N ASN A 197 -1.50 11.65 10.46
CA ASN A 197 -2.18 12.57 9.56
C ASN A 197 -2.42 13.95 10.24
N ARG A 198 -2.78 13.94 11.53
CA ARG A 198 -2.97 15.17 12.31
C ARG A 198 -1.67 15.94 12.54
N ILE A 199 -0.57 15.25 12.80
CA ILE A 199 0.75 15.87 12.95
C ILE A 199 1.22 16.49 11.63
N GLN A 200 0.98 15.82 10.50
CA GLN A 200 1.32 16.36 9.18
C GLN A 200 0.57 17.67 8.91
N TRP A 201 -0.74 17.69 9.17
CA TRP A 201 -1.54 18.91 9.07
C TRP A 201 -1.05 20.01 10.01
N ALA A 202 -0.89 19.69 11.31
CA ALA A 202 -0.45 20.64 12.34
C ALA A 202 0.86 21.34 11.94
N ARG A 203 1.81 20.58 11.38
CA ARG A 203 3.09 21.14 10.91
C ARG A 203 2.95 21.97 9.63
N ARG A 204 2.21 21.48 8.63
CA ARG A 204 2.16 22.09 7.29
C ARG A 204 1.25 23.31 7.21
N GLU A 205 0.13 23.28 7.93
CA GLU A 205 -0.92 24.28 7.81
C GLU A 205 -1.17 24.96 9.16
N GLY A 206 -1.31 24.20 10.24
CA GLY A 206 -1.68 24.72 11.55
C GLY A 206 -0.68 25.74 12.14
N VAL A 207 0.61 25.39 12.18
CA VAL A 207 1.66 26.29 12.69
C VAL A 207 1.75 27.60 11.89
N PRO A 208 1.83 27.58 10.54
CA PRO A 208 1.77 28.81 9.76
C PRO A 208 0.52 29.65 10.03
N GLU A 209 -0.65 29.01 10.15
CA GLU A 209 -1.92 29.70 10.39
C GLU A 209 -1.93 30.42 11.75
N VAL A 210 -1.56 29.73 12.83
CA VAL A 210 -1.49 30.35 14.18
C VAL A 210 -0.52 31.53 14.20
N ARG A 211 0.65 31.38 13.56
CA ARG A 211 1.63 32.47 13.47
C ARG A 211 1.07 33.67 12.72
N ALA A 212 0.39 33.43 11.58
CA ALA A 212 -0.24 34.49 10.82
C ALA A 212 -1.33 35.22 11.63
N ILE A 213 -2.15 34.48 12.39
CA ILE A 213 -3.17 35.06 13.28
C ILE A 213 -2.52 35.92 14.37
N ARG A 214 -1.43 35.46 15.01
CA ARG A 214 -0.70 36.27 16.00
C ARG A 214 -0.10 37.54 15.39
N THR A 215 0.42 37.48 14.17
CA THR A 215 0.90 38.67 13.47
C THR A 215 -0.24 39.67 13.22
N ARG A 216 -1.41 39.21 12.79
CA ARG A 216 -2.60 40.06 12.62
C ARG A 216 -3.07 40.64 13.95
N LEU A 217 -3.09 39.84 15.01
CA LEU A 217 -3.40 40.31 16.36
C LEU A 217 -2.44 41.42 16.79
N GLY A 218 -1.14 41.27 16.56
CA GLY A 218 -0.13 42.29 16.84
C GLY A 218 -0.36 43.61 16.10
N GLN A 219 -0.94 43.57 14.90
CA GLN A 219 -1.34 44.77 14.14
C GLN A 219 -2.62 45.38 14.71
N ALA A 220 -3.63 44.56 14.99
CA ALA A 220 -4.95 45.01 15.44
C ALA A 220 -4.92 45.67 16.84
N ILE A 221 -4.00 45.28 17.71
CA ILE A 221 -3.88 45.86 19.06
C ILE A 221 -3.26 47.26 19.10
N ALA A 222 -2.69 47.75 17.99
CA ALA A 222 -2.06 49.06 17.93
C ALA A 222 -3.06 50.18 18.29
N ASP A 223 -4.31 50.03 17.81
CA ASP A 223 -5.38 51.03 17.92
C ASP A 223 -6.13 50.98 19.26
N LEU A 224 -5.90 49.94 20.08
CA LEU A 224 -6.54 49.84 21.40
C LEU A 224 -5.83 50.74 22.43
N PRO A 225 -6.58 51.40 23.34
CA PRO A 225 -5.98 52.05 24.50
C PRO A 225 -5.39 51.01 25.47
N GLY A 226 -4.62 51.47 26.47
CA GLY A 226 -4.09 50.60 27.53
C GLY A 226 -5.22 50.02 28.37
N CYS A 227 -5.68 48.81 28.02
CA CYS A 227 -6.75 48.07 28.69
C CYS A 227 -6.36 46.60 28.91
N PRO A 228 -7.04 45.87 29.82
CA PRO A 228 -6.75 44.45 30.07
C PRO A 228 -6.78 43.58 28.81
N LEU A 229 -7.72 43.81 27.89
CA LEU A 229 -7.79 43.11 26.60
C LEU A 229 -6.50 43.31 25.78
N LYS A 230 -5.96 44.54 25.75
CA LYS A 230 -4.69 44.82 25.08
C LYS A 230 -3.53 44.10 25.76
N THR A 231 -3.50 44.04 27.09
CA THR A 231 -2.47 43.32 27.85
C THR A 231 -2.51 41.81 27.58
N GLU A 232 -3.69 41.19 27.58
CA GLU A 232 -3.86 39.76 27.25
C GLU A 232 -3.43 39.47 25.80
N ALA A 233 -3.83 40.32 24.85
CA ALA A 233 -3.43 40.19 23.46
C ALA A 233 -1.92 40.40 23.26
N GLN A 234 -1.30 41.35 23.96
CA GLN A 234 0.16 41.55 23.96
C GLN A 234 0.90 40.32 24.50
N HIS A 235 0.38 39.69 25.54
CA HIS A 235 0.95 38.46 26.07
C HIS A 235 0.89 37.32 25.05
N GLU A 236 -0.24 37.13 24.36
CA GLU A 236 -0.36 36.11 23.31
C GLU A 236 0.53 36.43 22.09
N VAL A 237 0.67 37.70 21.70
CA VAL A 237 1.60 38.12 20.65
C VAL A 237 3.06 37.86 21.06
N ALA A 238 3.40 38.06 22.34
CA ALA A 238 4.74 37.84 22.87
C ALA A 238 5.16 36.37 22.86
N ARG A 239 4.22 35.41 22.91
CA ARG A 239 4.51 33.98 22.67
C ARG A 239 5.08 33.75 21.26
N GLY A 240 4.79 34.63 20.31
CA GLY A 240 5.45 34.70 19.01
C GLY A 240 5.44 33.37 18.25
N GLN A 241 6.61 32.76 18.14
CA GLN A 241 6.85 31.53 17.37
C GLN A 241 6.45 30.24 18.11
N GLU A 242 6.19 30.31 19.42
CA GLU A 242 5.87 29.16 20.26
C GLU A 242 4.45 28.69 20.03
N VAL A 243 4.28 27.54 19.37
CA VAL A 243 2.97 26.94 19.10
C VAL A 243 2.84 25.66 19.92
N LEU A 244 1.75 25.54 20.67
CA LEU A 244 1.45 24.35 21.45
C LEU A 244 0.50 23.44 20.68
N ALA A 245 0.52 22.14 20.97
CA ALA A 245 -0.43 21.19 20.42
C ALA A 245 -1.87 21.61 20.72
N ALA A 246 -2.13 22.12 21.92
CA ALA A 246 -3.44 22.63 22.33
C ALA A 246 -3.91 23.87 21.53
N ASP A 247 -2.99 24.63 20.92
CA ASP A 247 -3.35 25.75 20.03
C ASP A 247 -3.88 25.23 18.67
N LEU A 248 -3.59 23.97 18.32
CA LEU A 248 -3.82 23.39 17.00
C LEU A 248 -4.87 22.28 17.01
N LEU A 249 -4.84 21.42 18.04
CA LEU A 249 -5.55 20.16 18.10
C LEU A 249 -6.22 20.01 19.48
N THR A 250 -7.49 19.61 19.43
CA THR A 250 -8.23 19.09 20.58
C THR A 250 -7.76 17.68 20.94
N ASP A 251 -8.18 17.16 22.09
CA ASP A 251 -7.89 15.77 22.51
C ASP A 251 -8.40 14.72 21.50
N ASP A 252 -9.45 15.07 20.73
CA ASP A 252 -10.02 14.22 19.68
C ASP A 252 -9.34 14.42 18.32
N GLY A 253 -8.34 15.30 18.23
CA GLY A 253 -7.62 15.61 16.99
C GLY A 253 -8.40 16.44 15.99
N ASN A 254 -9.51 17.05 16.41
CA ASN A 254 -10.14 18.14 15.66
C ASN A 254 -9.36 19.44 15.84
N ARG A 255 -9.50 20.37 14.90
CA ARG A 255 -8.88 21.70 14.99
C ARG A 255 -9.34 22.39 16.27
N ALA A 256 -8.37 22.82 17.08
CA ALA A 256 -8.65 23.63 18.26
C ALA A 256 -8.95 25.07 17.85
N VAL A 257 -9.77 25.76 18.65
CA VAL A 257 -9.92 27.21 18.54
C VAL A 257 -8.72 27.83 19.24
N CYS A 258 -7.83 28.45 18.45
CA CYS A 258 -6.61 29.04 18.99
C CYS A 258 -6.93 30.27 19.85
N PRO A 259 -6.29 30.46 21.01
CA PRO A 259 -6.45 31.66 21.84
C PRO A 259 -6.22 32.97 21.06
N ALA A 260 -5.26 32.98 20.15
CA ALA A 260 -4.98 34.14 19.30
C ALA A 260 -6.15 34.49 18.36
N GLU A 261 -6.90 33.49 17.89
CA GLU A 261 -8.08 33.69 17.02
C GLU A 261 -9.24 34.31 17.81
N LEU A 262 -9.46 33.83 19.03
CA LEU A 262 -10.46 34.40 19.95
C LEU A 262 -10.12 35.85 20.30
N LEU A 263 -8.86 36.13 20.64
CA LEU A 263 -8.38 37.46 20.96
C LEU A 263 -8.45 38.41 19.76
N LEU A 264 -8.10 37.95 18.55
CA LEU A 264 -8.22 38.76 17.34
C LEU A 264 -9.67 39.14 17.08
N THR A 265 -10.58 38.17 17.13
CA THR A 265 -12.01 38.43 16.95
C THR A 265 -12.54 39.43 18.00
N ALA A 266 -12.10 39.28 19.24
CA ALA A 266 -12.42 40.17 20.34
C ALA A 266 -11.93 41.62 20.10
N VAL A 267 -10.65 41.76 19.72
CA VAL A 267 -10.03 43.06 19.40
C VAL A 267 -10.71 43.72 18.21
N ASP A 268 -10.92 42.99 17.11
CA ASP A 268 -11.56 43.51 15.90
C ASP A 268 -12.98 44.03 16.20
N ARG A 269 -13.75 43.27 17.00
CA ARG A 269 -15.09 43.71 17.43
C ARG A 269 -15.03 44.97 18.30
N ALA A 270 -14.10 45.03 19.24
CA ALA A 270 -13.95 46.19 20.13
C ALA A 270 -13.53 47.46 19.38
N VAL A 271 -12.54 47.34 18.48
CA VAL A 271 -12.05 48.44 17.65
C VAL A 271 -13.16 48.92 16.71
N ALA A 272 -13.81 48.01 15.98
CA ALA A 272 -14.91 48.36 15.09
C ALA A 272 -16.05 49.08 15.84
N GLY A 273 -16.44 48.57 17.01
CA GLY A 273 -17.46 49.19 17.85
C GLY A 273 -17.08 50.60 18.32
N LEU A 274 -15.84 50.81 18.74
CA LEU A 274 -15.34 52.12 19.18
C LEU A 274 -15.24 53.12 18.01
N THR A 275 -14.71 52.68 16.87
CA THR A 275 -14.63 53.50 15.66
C THR A 275 -16.01 53.95 15.21
N GLU A 276 -16.97 53.02 15.20
CA GLU A 276 -18.35 53.32 14.82
C GLU A 276 -19.02 54.25 15.83
N PHE A 277 -18.82 54.02 17.14
CA PHE A 277 -19.29 54.94 18.18
C PHE A 277 -18.77 56.36 17.96
N HIS A 278 -17.46 56.55 17.78
CA HIS A 278 -16.87 57.87 17.54
C HIS A 278 -17.39 58.52 16.25
N ARG A 279 -17.55 57.75 15.18
CA ARG A 279 -18.12 58.21 13.91
C ARG A 279 -19.53 58.75 14.11
N LEU A 280 -20.39 57.98 14.78
CA LEU A 280 -21.78 58.34 15.05
C LEU A 280 -21.90 59.54 15.98
N ILE A 281 -21.17 59.55 17.09
CA ILE A 281 -21.19 60.66 18.06
C ILE A 281 -20.69 61.95 17.43
N THR A 282 -19.62 61.91 16.62
CA THR A 282 -19.11 63.09 15.90
C THR A 282 -20.14 63.62 14.90
N ALA A 283 -20.85 62.73 14.20
CA ALA A 283 -21.91 63.12 13.26
C ALA A 283 -23.13 63.73 13.99
N LEU A 284 -23.54 63.14 15.11
CA LEU A 284 -24.66 63.62 15.92
C LEU A 284 -24.34 64.95 16.60
N LYS A 285 -23.11 65.12 17.12
CA LYS A 285 -22.66 66.35 17.78
C LYS A 285 -22.77 67.58 16.86
N LYS A 286 -22.56 67.42 15.55
CA LYS A 286 -22.74 68.49 14.55
C LYS A 286 -24.18 68.98 14.42
N GLN A 287 -25.16 68.19 14.88
CA GLN A 287 -26.59 68.49 14.78
C GLN A 287 -27.18 69.06 16.08
N ILE A 288 -26.37 69.14 17.15
CA ILE A 288 -26.79 69.66 18.44
C ILE A 288 -26.42 71.15 18.49
N SER A 289 -27.42 72.03 18.65
CA SER A 289 -27.19 73.48 18.76
C SER A 289 -27.04 73.97 20.20
N ASP A 290 -27.53 73.19 21.17
CA ASP A 290 -27.49 73.54 22.60
C ASP A 290 -26.11 73.22 23.23
N PRO A 291 -25.39 74.23 23.76
CA PRO A 291 -24.09 74.03 24.40
C PRO A 291 -24.12 73.10 25.62
N ASP A 292 -25.23 73.03 26.37
CA ASP A 292 -25.36 72.12 27.50
C ASP A 292 -25.49 70.65 27.06
N LEU A 293 -26.17 70.40 25.94
CA LEU A 293 -26.28 69.07 25.34
C LEU A 293 -24.98 68.62 24.68
N ILE A 294 -24.21 69.55 24.12
CA ILE A 294 -22.84 69.31 23.67
C ILE A 294 -21.97 68.85 24.85
N ARG A 295 -22.01 69.54 25.98
CA ARG A 295 -21.25 69.15 27.19
C ARG A 295 -21.66 67.77 27.71
N LYS A 296 -22.95 67.43 27.70
CA LYS A 296 -23.43 66.08 28.06
C LYS A 296 -22.90 65.01 27.09
N THR A 297 -22.82 65.32 25.81
CA THR A 297 -22.26 64.42 24.78
C THR A 297 -20.77 64.19 25.02
N ASP A 298 -20.01 65.24 25.36
CA ASP A 298 -18.59 65.12 25.69
C ASP A 298 -18.35 64.28 26.95
N ASN A 299 -19.22 64.38 27.94
CA ASN A 299 -19.19 63.48 29.10
C ASN A 299 -19.43 62.00 28.72
N ILE A 300 -20.31 61.74 27.75
CA ILE A 300 -20.57 60.38 27.25
C ILE A 300 -19.33 59.83 26.52
N VAL A 301 -18.64 60.64 25.72
CA VAL A 301 -17.37 60.25 25.10
C VAL A 301 -16.33 59.91 26.18
N ALA A 302 -16.19 60.75 27.21
CA ALA A 302 -15.27 60.51 28.31
C ALA A 302 -15.61 59.22 29.10
N LEU A 303 -16.90 58.90 29.26
CA LEU A 303 -17.35 57.64 29.87
C LEU A 303 -17.01 56.43 28.98
N ALA A 304 -17.14 56.56 27.65
CA ALA A 304 -16.74 55.51 26.72
C ALA A 304 -15.24 55.25 26.74
N ASP A 305 -14.42 56.30 26.78
CA ASP A 305 -12.98 56.18 26.95
C ASP A 305 -12.62 55.47 28.26
N LYS A 306 -13.34 55.79 29.36
CA LYS A 306 -13.15 55.12 30.65
C LYS A 306 -13.54 53.64 30.59
N LEU A 307 -14.68 53.32 30.00
CA LEU A 307 -15.15 51.94 29.85
C LEU A 307 -14.19 51.10 29.00
N THR A 308 -13.62 51.70 27.95
CA THR A 308 -12.64 51.03 27.08
C THR A 308 -11.36 50.68 27.85
N LYS A 309 -10.95 51.48 28.85
CA LYS A 309 -9.79 51.18 29.71
C LYS A 309 -10.00 49.94 30.58
N ASP A 310 -11.24 49.58 30.91
CA ASP A 310 -11.57 48.42 31.74
C ASP A 310 -11.97 47.18 30.90
N LEU A 311 -11.83 47.23 29.57
CA LEU A 311 -12.30 46.19 28.65
C LEU A 311 -11.54 44.86 28.79
N LYS A 312 -12.30 43.76 28.85
CA LYS A 312 -11.84 42.37 28.91
C LYS A 312 -12.53 41.53 27.83
N VAL A 313 -11.95 40.38 27.46
CA VAL A 313 -12.52 39.47 26.43
C VAL A 313 -13.97 39.08 26.74
N THR A 314 -14.27 38.69 27.98
CA THR A 314 -15.62 38.27 28.40
C THR A 314 -16.63 39.41 28.47
N GLY A 315 -16.17 40.67 28.45
CA GLY A 315 -17.00 41.87 28.57
C GLY A 315 -17.40 42.51 27.25
N ILE A 316 -16.97 41.98 26.09
CA ILE A 316 -17.12 42.66 24.79
C ILE A 316 -18.58 42.87 24.40
N ASP A 317 -19.44 41.87 24.58
CA ASP A 317 -20.86 42.02 24.23
C ASP A 317 -21.58 43.00 25.19
N ALA A 318 -21.14 43.12 26.44
CA ALA A 318 -21.66 44.13 27.35
C ALA A 318 -21.17 45.54 26.98
N TYR A 319 -19.88 45.65 26.62
CA TYR A 319 -19.26 46.87 26.13
C TYR A 319 -19.95 47.42 24.88
N LEU A 320 -20.14 46.57 23.85
CA LEU A 320 -20.80 46.97 22.60
C LEU A 320 -22.24 47.44 22.84
N ARG A 321 -23.01 46.74 23.67
CA ARG A 321 -24.37 47.16 24.05
C ARG A 321 -24.38 48.51 24.78
N GLN A 322 -23.39 48.77 25.63
CA GLN A 322 -23.28 50.04 26.35
C GLN A 322 -22.98 51.20 25.39
N LEU A 323 -22.10 50.99 24.40
CA LEU A 323 -21.84 51.97 23.35
C LEU A 323 -23.10 52.28 22.53
N GLU A 324 -23.83 51.26 22.11
CA GLU A 324 -25.11 51.41 21.40
C GLU A 324 -26.14 52.20 22.22
N GLN A 325 -26.25 51.90 23.51
CA GLN A 325 -27.14 52.63 24.42
C GLN A 325 -26.77 54.12 24.50
N TRP A 326 -25.48 54.45 24.59
CA TRP A 326 -25.02 55.83 24.62
C TRP A 326 -25.25 56.57 23.31
N VAL A 327 -25.08 55.92 22.16
CA VAL A 327 -25.48 56.48 20.86
C VAL A 327 -26.98 56.76 20.84
N GLY A 328 -27.80 55.85 21.36
CA GLY A 328 -29.25 56.05 21.52
C GLY A 328 -29.60 57.26 22.39
N THR A 329 -28.87 57.45 23.50
CA THR A 329 -29.03 58.62 24.38
C THR A 329 -28.67 59.92 23.65
N VAL A 330 -27.54 59.98 22.95
CA VAL A 330 -27.14 61.20 22.21
C VAL A 330 -28.09 61.48 21.05
N ARG A 331 -28.63 60.45 20.41
CA ARG A 331 -29.69 60.59 19.40
C ARG A 331 -30.92 61.29 19.96
N SER A 332 -31.30 61.01 21.22
CA SER A 332 -32.45 61.68 21.86
C SER A 332 -32.25 63.19 22.06
N TYR A 333 -31.02 63.69 22.01
CA TYR A 333 -30.68 65.11 22.08
C TYR A 333 -30.79 65.84 20.74
N THR A 334 -30.93 65.10 19.63
CA THR A 334 -31.07 65.70 18.29
C THR A 334 -32.52 66.06 17.99
N ALA A 335 -32.75 67.23 17.38
CA ALA A 335 -34.08 67.75 17.10
C ALA A 335 -34.88 66.85 16.14
N PRO A 336 -36.22 66.77 16.29
CA PRO A 336 -37.09 65.92 15.45
C PRO A 336 -37.01 66.25 13.95
N ASP A 337 -36.68 67.48 13.58
CA ASP A 337 -36.61 67.93 12.17
C ASP A 337 -35.44 67.29 11.39
N ASN A 338 -34.46 66.69 12.08
CA ASN A 338 -33.30 66.00 11.47
C ASN A 338 -33.47 64.47 11.36
N ALA A 339 -34.64 63.94 11.71
CA ALA A 339 -34.95 62.50 11.73
C ALA A 339 -34.57 61.71 10.46
N PRO A 340 -34.80 62.19 9.21
CA PRO A 340 -34.46 61.42 8.01
C PRO A 340 -32.94 61.32 7.78
N MET A 341 -32.16 62.34 8.13
CA MET A 341 -30.70 62.32 8.02
C MET A 341 -30.08 61.38 9.06
N VAL A 342 -30.63 61.38 10.28
CA VAL A 342 -30.23 60.45 11.35
C VAL A 342 -30.56 59.00 10.97
N ALA A 343 -31.69 58.75 10.31
CA ALA A 343 -32.05 57.41 9.82
C ALA A 343 -31.09 56.92 8.70
N ALA A 344 -30.66 57.79 7.78
CA ALA A 344 -29.72 57.44 6.72
C ALA A 344 -28.31 57.08 7.24
N ILE A 345 -27.82 57.77 8.28
CA ILE A 345 -26.53 57.49 8.93
C ILE A 345 -26.51 56.10 9.59
N LEU A 346 -27.66 55.63 10.08
CA LEU A 346 -27.85 54.35 10.77
C LEU A 346 -28.17 53.19 9.80
N ALA A 347 -28.79 53.45 8.66
CA ALA A 347 -29.05 52.44 7.64
C ALA A 347 -27.76 51.89 6.99
N GLY A 348 -26.64 52.62 7.09
CA GLY A 348 -25.32 52.19 6.61
C GLY A 348 -24.51 51.34 7.58
N SER A 349 -24.95 51.14 8.84
CA SER A 349 -24.18 50.40 9.85
C SER A 349 -24.72 48.98 10.04
N ALA A 350 -24.18 48.04 9.26
CA ALA A 350 -24.38 46.60 9.47
C ALA A 350 -23.23 46.03 10.32
N LEU A 351 -23.51 45.69 11.57
CA LEU A 351 -22.64 44.80 12.35
C LEU A 351 -22.82 43.37 11.80
N PRO A 352 -21.77 42.69 11.32
CA PRO A 352 -21.93 41.38 10.72
C PRO A 352 -22.15 40.28 11.78
N VAL A 353 -23.38 39.74 11.74
CA VAL A 353 -23.84 38.35 11.75
C VAL A 353 -23.06 37.25 12.52
N THR A 354 -23.91 36.44 13.15
CA THR A 354 -23.78 35.41 14.17
C THR A 354 -23.02 34.12 13.82
N ILE A 355 -22.67 33.40 14.89
CA ILE A 355 -22.11 32.04 15.07
C ILE A 355 -22.72 30.93 14.15
N ALA A 356 -23.82 31.21 13.44
CA ALA A 356 -24.52 30.27 12.57
C ALA A 356 -23.70 29.82 11.33
N ASP A 357 -22.77 30.66 10.84
CA ASP A 357 -21.93 30.30 9.67
C ASP A 357 -20.77 29.35 10.02
N GLN A 358 -20.37 29.27 11.29
CA GLN A 358 -19.39 28.28 11.76
C GLN A 358 -20.02 26.89 11.96
N ALA A 359 -21.32 26.84 12.33
CA ALA A 359 -22.06 25.59 12.48
C ALA A 359 -22.31 24.87 11.14
N ARG A 360 -22.47 25.61 10.04
CA ARG A 360 -22.63 25.03 8.68
C ARG A 360 -21.36 24.35 8.16
N ARG A 361 -20.17 24.77 8.59
CA ARG A 361 -18.89 24.17 8.16
C ARG A 361 -18.53 22.90 8.92
N ALA A 362 -19.13 22.67 10.09
CA ALA A 362 -18.93 21.46 10.90
C ALA A 362 -19.80 20.27 10.44
N ALA A 363 -20.80 20.50 9.58
CA ALA A 363 -21.81 19.49 9.23
C ALA A 363 -21.46 18.60 8.02
N SER A 364 -20.29 18.73 7.39
CA SER A 364 -19.95 17.98 6.17
C SER A 364 -18.99 16.80 6.38
N ALA A 365 -18.81 16.32 7.61
CA ALA A 365 -17.92 15.21 7.92
C ALA A 365 -18.70 13.96 8.36
N ALA A 366 -19.49 13.39 7.46
CA ALA A 366 -20.00 12.04 7.64
C ALA A 366 -20.20 11.38 6.27
N VAL A 367 -19.49 10.29 6.00
CA VAL A 367 -20.01 9.03 5.42
C VAL A 367 -18.83 8.05 5.30
N THR A 368 -18.69 7.19 6.31
CA THR A 368 -19.05 5.75 6.32
C THR A 368 -18.09 4.85 5.55
N GLY A 369 -17.29 4.11 6.32
CA GLY A 369 -16.59 2.93 5.85
C GLY A 369 -17.53 1.74 5.81
N VAL A 370 -17.67 1.14 4.62
CA VAL A 370 -17.94 -0.28 4.40
C VAL A 370 -17.38 -0.62 3.02
N ARG A 371 -16.07 -0.90 2.90
CA ARG A 371 -15.48 -1.27 1.59
C ARG A 371 -14.33 -2.28 1.64
N TYR A 372 -14.07 -2.94 2.77
CA TYR A 372 -12.93 -3.87 2.86
C TYR A 372 -13.26 -5.35 2.54
N ALA A 373 -14.54 -5.73 2.46
CA ALA A 373 -14.92 -7.11 2.16
C ALA A 373 -14.99 -7.43 0.64
N SER A 374 -15.16 -6.43 -0.23
CA SER A 374 -15.34 -6.65 -1.68
C SER A 374 -14.04 -6.74 -2.50
N TYR A 375 -12.89 -6.37 -1.92
CA TYR A 375 -11.59 -6.41 -2.63
C TYR A 375 -10.79 -7.70 -2.40
N ALA A 376 -11.09 -8.47 -1.36
CA ALA A 376 -10.35 -9.71 -1.06
C ALA A 376 -10.63 -10.82 -2.09
N LEU A 377 -11.87 -10.93 -2.57
CA LEU A 377 -12.28 -12.00 -3.50
C LEU A 377 -11.57 -11.93 -4.87
N PRO A 378 -11.52 -10.79 -5.60
CA PRO A 378 -10.82 -10.71 -6.88
C PRO A 378 -9.30 -10.84 -6.76
N VAL A 379 -8.71 -10.43 -5.62
CA VAL A 379 -7.27 -10.59 -5.36
C VAL A 379 -6.92 -12.06 -5.14
N VAL A 380 -7.74 -12.81 -4.39
CA VAL A 380 -7.53 -14.24 -4.18
C VAL A 380 -7.76 -15.04 -5.48
N LEU A 381 -8.81 -14.74 -6.23
CA LEU A 381 -9.07 -15.36 -7.53
C LEU A 381 -7.98 -15.04 -8.57
N GLY A 382 -7.53 -13.79 -8.64
CA GLY A 382 -6.41 -13.39 -9.50
C GLY A 382 -5.11 -14.10 -9.12
N GLY A 383 -4.83 -14.23 -7.82
CA GLY A 383 -3.66 -14.96 -7.32
C GLY A 383 -3.68 -16.44 -7.70
N LEU A 384 -4.83 -17.11 -7.61
CA LEU A 384 -4.98 -18.52 -8.00
C LEU A 384 -4.79 -18.74 -9.51
N VAL A 385 -5.29 -17.84 -10.34
CA VAL A 385 -5.10 -17.91 -11.81
C VAL A 385 -3.64 -17.70 -12.19
N LEU A 386 -2.97 -16.71 -11.57
CA LEU A 386 -1.54 -16.47 -11.77
C LEU A 386 -0.68 -17.65 -11.30
N MET A 387 -1.04 -18.29 -10.19
CA MET A 387 -0.38 -19.50 -9.69
C MET A 387 -0.47 -20.64 -10.70
N ALA A 388 -1.67 -20.91 -11.22
CA ALA A 388 -1.86 -21.97 -12.21
C ALA A 388 -1.06 -21.69 -13.50
N ALA A 389 -1.08 -20.44 -13.98
CA ALA A 389 -0.31 -20.02 -15.16
C ALA A 389 1.21 -20.13 -14.95
N ALA A 390 1.70 -19.75 -13.77
CA ALA A 390 3.13 -19.85 -13.42
C ALA A 390 3.58 -21.32 -13.36
N VAL A 391 2.81 -22.19 -12.70
CA VAL A 391 3.10 -23.64 -12.64
C VAL A 391 3.10 -24.26 -14.04
N LEU A 392 2.12 -23.91 -14.89
CA LEU A 392 2.05 -24.35 -16.28
C LEU A 392 3.26 -23.87 -17.10
N THR A 393 3.67 -22.61 -16.93
CA THR A 393 4.80 -22.03 -17.66
C THR A 393 6.11 -22.69 -17.25
N VAL A 394 6.30 -22.91 -15.95
CA VAL A 394 7.48 -23.60 -15.38
C VAL A 394 7.53 -25.06 -15.84
N LEU A 395 6.40 -25.77 -15.85
CA LEU A 395 6.33 -27.12 -16.41
C LEU A 395 6.65 -27.12 -17.91
N ALA A 396 6.17 -26.14 -18.66
CA ALA A 396 6.39 -26.05 -20.09
C ALA A 396 7.85 -25.68 -20.46
N SER A 397 8.49 -24.83 -19.66
CA SER A 397 9.83 -24.29 -19.96
C SER A 397 10.98 -25.11 -19.35
N LEU A 398 10.78 -25.78 -18.21
CA LEU A 398 11.83 -26.53 -17.53
C LEU A 398 11.61 -28.05 -17.57
N TYR A 399 10.37 -28.52 -17.45
CA TYR A 399 10.08 -29.96 -17.37
C TYR A 399 9.90 -30.63 -18.75
N LEU A 400 9.08 -30.04 -19.64
CA LEU A 400 8.82 -30.61 -20.97
C LEU A 400 10.09 -30.75 -21.84
N PRO A 401 11.00 -29.77 -21.93
CA PRO A 401 12.18 -29.87 -22.78
C PRO A 401 13.32 -30.68 -22.14
N ASN A 402 13.28 -30.99 -20.84
CA ASN A 402 14.33 -31.73 -20.15
C ASN A 402 13.96 -33.23 -20.03
N PRO A 403 14.58 -34.11 -20.82
CA PRO A 403 14.24 -35.54 -20.79
C PRO A 403 14.83 -36.28 -19.58
N VAL A 404 15.64 -35.59 -18.77
CA VAL A 404 16.37 -36.15 -17.62
C VAL A 404 16.02 -35.42 -16.32
N PHE A 405 14.93 -34.64 -16.31
CA PHE A 405 14.57 -33.81 -15.15
C PHE A 405 14.52 -34.58 -13.84
N GLY A 406 15.30 -34.17 -12.84
CA GLY A 406 15.28 -34.77 -11.51
C GLY A 406 16.55 -34.56 -10.68
N ASP A 407 17.54 -33.83 -11.20
CA ASP A 407 18.72 -33.46 -10.43
C ASP A 407 18.41 -32.27 -9.49
N VAL A 408 19.25 -32.08 -8.46
CA VAL A 408 19.14 -30.97 -7.50
C VAL A 408 19.14 -29.61 -8.23
N LYS A 409 19.93 -29.48 -9.30
CA LYS A 409 20.01 -28.26 -10.11
C LYS A 409 18.67 -27.93 -10.77
N ASP A 410 17.92 -28.95 -11.23
CA ASP A 410 16.61 -28.77 -11.84
C ASP A 410 15.60 -28.21 -10.83
N TYR A 411 15.60 -28.75 -9.61
CA TYR A 411 14.73 -28.27 -8.53
C TYR A 411 15.11 -26.88 -8.02
N LEU A 412 16.40 -26.53 -8.02
CA LEU A 412 16.86 -25.18 -7.68
C LEU A 412 16.44 -24.16 -8.75
N ALA A 413 16.58 -24.50 -10.04
CA ALA A 413 16.11 -23.65 -11.14
C ALA A 413 14.58 -23.47 -11.09
N LEU A 414 13.86 -24.54 -10.77
CA LEU A 414 12.41 -24.53 -10.55
C LEU A 414 12.02 -23.62 -9.38
N ALA A 415 12.73 -23.69 -8.26
CA ALA A 415 12.49 -22.85 -7.09
C ALA A 415 12.79 -21.37 -7.38
N ALA A 416 13.90 -21.07 -8.06
CA ALA A 416 14.28 -19.70 -8.39
C ALA A 416 13.27 -19.03 -9.36
N THR A 417 12.84 -19.75 -10.40
CA THR A 417 11.87 -19.24 -11.38
C THR A 417 10.47 -19.06 -10.79
N SER A 418 10.02 -19.99 -9.94
CA SER A 418 8.74 -19.87 -9.24
C SER A 418 8.73 -18.73 -8.21
N PHE A 419 9.84 -18.51 -7.50
CA PHE A 419 9.98 -17.40 -6.55
C PHE A 419 9.98 -16.03 -7.24
N GLY A 420 10.73 -15.86 -8.34
CA GLY A 420 10.72 -14.61 -9.12
C GLY A 420 9.33 -14.26 -9.65
N SER A 421 8.58 -15.26 -10.10
CA SER A 421 7.18 -15.10 -10.56
C SER A 421 6.25 -14.65 -9.43
N ALA A 422 6.44 -15.17 -8.22
CA ALA A 422 5.64 -14.82 -7.05
C ALA A 422 5.91 -13.39 -6.54
N GLN A 423 7.15 -12.88 -6.69
CA GLN A 423 7.49 -11.50 -6.33
C GLN A 423 6.74 -10.47 -7.19
N VAL A 424 6.58 -10.74 -8.49
CA VAL A 424 5.83 -9.85 -9.40
C VAL A 424 4.35 -9.78 -8.98
N ALA A 425 3.75 -10.92 -8.64
CA ALA A 425 2.37 -10.97 -8.14
C ALA A 425 2.22 -10.26 -6.78
N ALA A 426 3.19 -10.42 -5.87
CA ALA A 426 3.22 -9.73 -4.59
C ALA A 426 3.33 -8.21 -4.75
N LEU A 427 4.21 -7.73 -5.63
CA LEU A 427 4.38 -6.30 -5.95
C LEU A 427 3.10 -5.70 -6.56
N LEU A 428 2.46 -6.39 -7.50
CA LEU A 428 1.19 -5.96 -8.08
C LEU A 428 0.07 -5.87 -7.03
N THR A 429 0.00 -6.84 -6.12
CA THR A 429 -0.98 -6.85 -5.03
C THR A 429 -0.72 -5.71 -4.03
N LEU A 430 0.55 -5.46 -3.70
CA LEU A 430 0.97 -4.34 -2.86
C LEU A 430 0.64 -2.99 -3.50
N LEU A 431 0.88 -2.82 -4.81
CA LEU A 431 0.56 -1.61 -5.56
C LEU A 431 -0.95 -1.34 -5.62
N LEU A 432 -1.77 -2.38 -5.69
CA LEU A 432 -3.23 -2.27 -5.59
C LEU A 432 -3.69 -1.89 -4.17
N TYR A 433 -2.99 -2.36 -3.13
CA TYR A 433 -3.27 -2.05 -1.72
C TYR A 433 -2.82 -0.64 -1.32
N LEU A 434 -1.78 -0.11 -1.96
CA LEU A 434 -1.22 1.23 -1.72
C LEU A 434 -2.09 2.37 -2.30
N ARG A 435 -3.13 2.07 -3.07
CA ARG A 435 -4.16 3.04 -3.46
C ARG A 435 -5.10 3.28 -2.28
N GLY A 436 -4.58 3.97 -1.26
CA GLY A 436 -5.27 4.32 -0.02
C GLY A 436 -6.38 5.38 -0.19
N PRO A 437 -7.21 5.57 0.85
CA PRO A 437 -8.49 6.27 0.74
C PRO A 437 -8.33 7.77 0.47
N ASP A 438 -9.01 8.23 -0.59
CA ASP A 438 -9.10 9.62 -1.09
C ASP A 438 -9.70 10.65 -0.10
N ALA A 439 -9.93 10.28 1.17
CA ALA A 439 -10.73 11.05 2.13
C ALA A 439 -10.12 12.40 2.58
N TRP A 440 -8.93 12.77 2.08
CA TRP A 440 -8.23 14.00 2.47
C TRP A 440 -7.59 14.76 1.32
N ARG A 441 -8.03 14.55 0.06
CA ARG A 441 -7.78 15.61 -0.93
C ARG A 441 -8.56 16.84 -0.47
N PRO A 442 -7.94 18.02 -0.34
CA PRO A 442 -8.70 19.23 -0.11
C PRO A 442 -9.74 19.30 -1.23
N VAL A 443 -11.02 19.39 -0.86
CA VAL A 443 -12.02 19.91 -1.78
C VAL A 443 -11.54 21.31 -2.09
N THR A 444 -10.78 21.46 -3.17
CA THR A 444 -10.55 22.75 -3.83
C THR A 444 -11.91 23.13 -4.41
N GLY A 445 -12.83 23.49 -3.52
CA GLY A 445 -14.08 24.14 -3.83
C GLY A 445 -13.68 25.51 -4.32
N ALA A 446 -13.83 25.67 -5.64
CA ALA A 446 -13.77 26.95 -6.31
C ALA A 446 -14.43 28.01 -5.44
N VAL A 447 -13.70 29.09 -5.16
CA VAL A 447 -14.32 30.38 -4.90
C VAL A 447 -15.19 30.66 -6.12
N PRO A 448 -16.53 30.76 -6.00
CA PRO A 448 -17.29 31.37 -7.07
C PRO A 448 -16.90 32.84 -7.04
N SER A 449 -15.99 33.23 -7.92
CA SER A 449 -15.87 34.61 -8.34
C SER A 449 -17.17 34.95 -9.07
N GLY A 450 -18.13 35.49 -8.34
CA GLY A 450 -19.47 35.77 -8.83
C GLY A 450 -20.07 36.96 -8.12
N GLN A 451 -19.67 38.14 -8.61
CA GLN A 451 -20.35 39.45 -8.61
C GLN A 451 -20.68 40.13 -7.29
#